data_AF-A0A955TFR6-F1
#
_entry.id   AF-A0A955TFR6-F1
#
_cell.length_a   1.000
_cell.length_b   1.000
_cell.length_c   1.000
_cell.angle_alpha   90.00
_cell.angle_beta   90.00
_cell.angle_gamma   90.00
#
_symmetry.space_group_name_H-M   'P 1'
#
loop_
_entity.id
_entity.type
_entity.pdbx_description
1 polymer ?
#
loop_
_entity_poly.entity_id
_entity_poly.type
_entity_poly.pdbx_seq_one_letter_code
_entity_poly.pdbx_strand_id
1 'polypeptide(L)'
;ALAIVSYKQPITRADIEKIRGVETSGVLRTLLDQKLIRIVGRQDIPGRPILYGTGKQFLQRFGLRDLRDLPPLKELKELGNPEQFPMELPFDAEEQEGEARVTDLSA
;
A
#
# COMPACT_ATOMS: atom_id res chain seq x y z
N ALA A 1 -2.52 4.80 3.59
CA ALA A 1 -1.59 5.94 3.79
C ALA A 1 -0.66 6.13 2.59
N LEU A 2 0.01 5.07 2.09
CA LEU A 2 0.93 5.17 0.96
C LEU A 2 0.32 5.84 -0.29
N ALA A 3 -0.83 5.35 -0.77
CA ALA A 3 -1.52 5.95 -1.92
C ALA A 3 -1.82 7.45 -1.72
N ILE A 4 -2.23 7.84 -0.51
CA ILE A 4 -2.49 9.26 -0.20
C ILE A 4 -1.21 10.08 -0.38
N VAL A 5 -0.07 9.60 0.14
CA VAL A 5 1.22 10.28 -0.03
C VAL A 5 1.60 10.34 -1.52
N SER A 6 1.45 9.25 -2.28
CA SER A 6 1.80 9.20 -3.70
C SER A 6 1.05 10.23 -4.56
N TYR A 7 -0.24 10.46 -4.27
CA TYR A 7 -1.10 11.35 -5.05
C TYR A 7 -1.23 12.78 -4.51
N LYS A 8 -0.91 13.02 -3.23
CA LYS A 8 -1.13 14.32 -2.57
C LYS A 8 0.16 14.95 -2.03
N GLN A 9 1.32 14.35 -2.26
CA GLN A 9 2.59 14.93 -1.83
C GLN A 9 2.83 16.33 -2.41
N PRO A 10 3.50 17.23 -1.67
CA PRO A 10 3.94 17.07 -0.27
C PRO A 10 2.76 17.19 0.72
N ILE A 11 2.66 16.28 1.69
CA ILE A 11 1.50 16.23 2.62
C ILE A 11 1.94 16.01 4.08
N THR A 12 1.18 16.56 5.05
CA THR A 12 1.47 16.37 6.48
C THR A 12 0.78 15.13 7.07
N ARG A 13 1.26 14.64 8.23
CA ARG A 13 0.56 13.57 8.96
C ARG A 13 -0.90 13.92 9.26
N ALA A 14 -1.15 15.15 9.73
CA ALA A 14 -2.48 15.60 10.11
C ALA A 14 -3.46 15.56 8.92
N ASP A 15 -3.00 15.94 7.73
CA ASP A 15 -3.83 15.87 6.51
C ASP A 15 -4.13 14.41 6.11
N ILE A 16 -3.16 13.51 6.26
CA ILE A 16 -3.37 12.07 5.99
C ILE A 16 -4.42 11.50 6.96
N GLU A 17 -4.33 11.84 8.24
CA GLU A 17 -5.29 11.41 9.27
C GLU A 17 -6.68 11.98 9.00
N LYS A 18 -6.77 13.25 8.59
CA LYS A 18 -8.04 13.88 8.18
C LYS A 18 -8.69 13.16 7.00
N ILE A 19 -7.90 12.70 6.01
CA ILE A 19 -8.42 11.96 4.85
C ILE A 19 -8.85 10.54 5.25
N ARG A 20 -8.10 9.87 6.13
CA ARG A 20 -8.40 8.48 6.52
C ARG A 20 -9.40 8.35 7.66
N GLY A 21 -9.62 9.40 8.44
CA GLY A 21 -10.45 9.39 9.64
C GLY A 21 -9.85 8.60 10.81
N VAL A 22 -8.59 8.17 10.74
CA VAL A 22 -7.92 7.35 11.77
C VAL A 22 -6.46 7.76 11.96
N GLU A 23 -5.92 7.44 13.14
CA GLU A 23 -4.51 7.61 13.49
C GLU A 23 -3.58 6.87 12.50
N THR A 24 -2.47 7.51 12.11
CA THR A 24 -1.57 6.93 11.10
C THR A 24 -0.08 6.91 11.45
N SER A 25 0.33 7.29 12.66
CA SER A 25 1.75 7.33 13.06
C SER A 25 2.46 5.99 12.86
N GLY A 26 1.85 4.88 13.29
CA GLY A 26 2.42 3.54 13.14
C GLY A 26 2.64 3.18 11.67
N VAL A 27 1.65 3.47 10.81
CA VAL A 27 1.72 3.19 9.37
C VAL A 27 2.79 4.06 8.71
N LEU A 28 2.85 5.35 9.04
CA LEU A 28 3.87 6.25 8.50
C LEU A 28 5.27 5.82 8.89
N ARG A 29 5.46 5.33 10.13
CA ARG A 29 6.73 4.78 10.58
C ARG A 29 7.14 3.56 9.76
N THR A 30 6.26 2.58 9.60
CA THR A 30 6.54 1.41 8.76
C THR A 30 6.90 1.79 7.32
N LEU A 31 6.19 2.76 6.73
CA LEU A 31 6.46 3.21 5.36
C LEU A 31 7.80 3.96 5.24
N LEU A 32 8.21 4.71 6.27
CA LEU A 32 9.53 5.34 6.35
C LEU A 32 10.64 4.30 6.48
N ASP A 33 10.46 3.31 7.35
CA ASP A 33 11.45 2.24 7.59
C ASP A 33 11.67 1.41 6.31
N GLN A 34 10.60 1.15 5.56
CA GLN A 34 10.66 0.51 4.23
C GLN A 34 11.14 1.46 3.12
N LYS A 35 11.43 2.73 3.44
CA LYS A 35 11.89 3.78 2.50
C LYS A 35 10.93 4.05 1.34
N LEU A 36 9.67 3.62 1.45
CA LEU A 36 8.62 3.89 0.46
C LEU A 36 8.24 5.38 0.48
N ILE A 37 8.23 5.98 1.67
CA ILE A 37 8.07 7.42 1.85
C ILE A 37 9.33 8.01 2.50
N ARG A 38 9.49 9.33 2.38
CA ARG A 38 10.58 10.11 2.96
C ARG A 38 10.08 11.46 3.44
N ILE A 39 10.87 12.09 4.31
CA ILE A 39 10.67 13.49 4.69
C ILE A 39 11.18 14.36 3.55
N VAL A 40 10.32 15.22 3.02
CA VAL A 40 10.66 16.16 1.95
C VAL A 40 10.87 17.58 2.46
N GLY A 41 10.45 17.87 3.69
CA GLY A 41 10.65 19.17 4.32
C GLY A 41 9.77 19.36 5.54
N ARG A 42 9.61 20.61 5.95
CA ARG A 42 8.67 21.05 6.99
C ARG A 42 7.89 22.24 6.46
N GLN A 43 6.62 22.31 6.79
CA GLN A 43 5.78 23.43 6.38
C GLN A 43 6.06 24.66 7.24
N ASP A 44 6.10 25.85 6.65
CA ASP A 44 6.39 27.10 7.36
C ASP A 44 5.12 27.71 7.98
N ILE A 45 4.54 26.97 8.91
CA ILE A 45 3.38 27.37 9.72
C ILE A 45 3.66 27.05 11.19
N PRO A 46 2.89 27.60 12.15
CA PRO A 46 3.03 27.24 13.56
C PRO A 46 3.02 25.72 13.78
N GLY A 47 3.98 25.22 14.56
CA GLY A 47 4.18 23.78 14.79
C GLY A 47 5.09 23.07 13.76
N ARG A 48 5.43 23.73 12.65
CA ARG A 48 6.37 23.26 11.61
C ARG A 48 6.23 21.75 11.31
N PRO A 49 5.03 21.31 10.88
CA PRO A 49 4.75 19.90 10.67
C PRO A 49 5.64 19.33 9.55
N ILE A 50 5.96 18.05 9.70
CA ILE A 50 6.77 17.30 8.73
C ILE A 50 5.94 17.07 7.46
N LEU A 51 6.57 17.30 6.31
CA LEU A 51 6.03 16.98 4.99
C LEU A 51 6.58 15.65 4.51
N TYR A 52 5.68 14.78 4.06
CA TYR A 52 5.99 13.47 3.51
C TYR A 52 5.83 13.46 1.99
N GLY A 53 6.69 12.67 1.33
CA GLY A 53 6.61 12.36 -0.10
C GLY A 53 7.17 10.97 -0.38
N THR A 54 7.02 10.48 -1.60
CA THR A 54 7.52 9.17 -2.04
C THR A 54 9.03 9.19 -2.26
N GLY A 55 9.69 8.06 -1.98
CA GLY A 55 11.12 7.86 -2.23
C GLY A 55 11.42 7.08 -3.52
N LYS A 56 12.71 6.88 -3.81
CA LYS A 56 13.15 6.05 -4.95
C LYS A 56 12.70 4.59 -4.82
N GLN A 57 12.64 4.06 -3.61
CA GLN A 57 12.19 2.68 -3.36
C GLN A 57 10.72 2.49 -3.73
N PHE A 58 9.89 3.52 -3.61
CA PHE A 58 8.52 3.47 -4.11
C PHE A 58 8.52 3.23 -5.62
N LEU A 59 9.21 4.08 -6.40
CA LEU A 59 9.28 3.93 -7.86
C LEU A 59 9.79 2.54 -8.27
N GLN A 60 10.85 2.05 -7.61
CA GLN A 60 11.41 0.72 -7.88
C GLN A 60 10.42 -0.41 -7.56
N ARG A 61 9.71 -0.32 -6.42
CA ARG A 61 8.74 -1.37 -6.00
C ARG A 61 7.51 -1.42 -6.91
N PHE A 62 7.11 -0.29 -7.48
CA PHE A 62 5.96 -0.20 -8.40
C PHE A 62 6.37 -0.24 -9.88
N GLY A 63 7.66 -0.41 -10.19
CA GLY A 63 8.14 -0.47 -11.58
C GLY A 63 7.97 0.84 -12.36
N LEU A 64 7.90 1.98 -11.67
CA LEU A 64 7.66 3.29 -12.28
C LEU A 64 9.00 4.00 -12.57
N ARG A 65 9.05 4.77 -13.66
CA ARG A 65 10.22 5.62 -13.95
C ARG A 65 10.06 6.98 -13.29
N ASP A 66 8.83 7.50 -13.31
CA ASP A 66 8.47 8.78 -12.71
C ASP A 66 7.11 8.71 -12.00
N LEU A 67 6.82 9.71 -11.17
CA LEU A 67 5.52 9.85 -10.50
C LEU A 67 4.39 10.17 -11.47
N ARG A 68 4.71 10.72 -12.64
CA ARG A 68 3.75 10.96 -13.73
C ARG A 68 3.21 9.66 -14.35
N ASP A 69 3.89 8.54 -14.14
CA ASP A 69 3.45 7.23 -14.61
C ASP A 69 2.33 6.64 -13.72
N LEU A 70 1.97 7.32 -12.62
CA LEU A 70 0.85 6.90 -11.79
C LEU A 70 -0.49 7.10 -12.54
N PRO A 71 -1.42 6.13 -12.45
CA PRO A 71 -2.75 6.28 -13.02
C PRO A 71 -3.43 7.57 -12.53
N PRO A 72 -4.02 8.37 -13.42
CA PRO A 72 -4.72 9.58 -12.99
C PRO A 72 -5.91 9.22 -12.10
N LEU A 73 -6.22 10.12 -11.16
CA LEU A 73 -7.29 9.91 -10.18
C LEU A 73 -8.68 9.67 -10.80
N LYS A 74 -8.90 10.10 -12.05
CA LYS A 74 -10.14 9.83 -12.80
C LYS A 74 -10.26 8.35 -13.17
N GLU A 75 -9.19 7.74 -13.67
CA GLU A 75 -9.14 6.32 -14.05
C GLU A 75 -9.26 5.40 -12.82
N LEU A 76 -8.74 5.83 -11.65
CA LEU A 76 -8.92 5.10 -10.40
C LEU A 76 -10.38 4.94 -9.96
N LYS A 77 -11.28 5.85 -10.36
CA LYS A 77 -12.73 5.68 -10.07
C LYS A 77 -13.33 4.55 -10.91
N GLU A 78 -12.80 4.32 -12.10
CA GLU A 78 -13.24 3.25 -13.00
C GLU A 78 -12.67 1.91 -12.55
N LEU A 79 -11.41 1.86 -12.10
CA LEU A 79 -10.81 0.66 -11.47
C LEU A 79 -11.50 0.22 -10.17
N GLY A 80 -12.21 1.14 -9.48
CA GLY A 80 -13.01 0.82 -8.30
C GLY A 80 -14.34 0.11 -8.64
N ASN A 81 -14.67 -0.06 -9.91
CA ASN A 81 -15.86 -0.78 -10.34
C ASN A 81 -15.54 -2.29 -10.36
N PRO A 82 -16.07 -3.09 -9.42
CA PRO A 82 -15.78 -4.52 -9.33
C PRO A 82 -16.20 -5.29 -10.60
N GLU A 83 -17.10 -4.72 -11.40
CA GLU A 83 -17.55 -5.25 -12.69
C GLU A 83 -16.45 -5.28 -13.77
N GLN A 84 -15.43 -4.40 -13.69
CA GLN A 84 -14.37 -4.31 -14.71
C GLN A 84 -13.17 -5.22 -14.46
N PHE A 85 -13.05 -5.76 -13.24
CA PHE A 85 -12.08 -6.79 -12.89
C PHE A 85 -12.80 -7.92 -12.18
N PRO A 86 -13.43 -8.86 -12.92
CA PRO A 86 -13.71 -10.17 -12.36
C PRO A 86 -12.35 -10.82 -12.07
N MET A 87 -11.81 -10.58 -10.88
CA MET A 87 -10.74 -11.41 -10.33
C MET A 87 -11.37 -12.78 -10.08
N GLU A 88 -11.41 -13.64 -11.09
CA GLU A 88 -11.37 -15.08 -10.85
C GLU A 88 -10.01 -15.36 -10.21
N LEU A 89 -9.98 -15.34 -8.88
CA LEU A 89 -8.82 -15.79 -8.14
C LEU A 89 -8.72 -17.30 -8.37
N PRO A 90 -7.61 -17.82 -8.94
CA PRO A 90 -7.36 -19.25 -8.96
C PRO A 90 -6.89 -19.64 -7.55
N PHE A 91 -7.80 -19.64 -6.60
CA PHE A 91 -7.63 -20.36 -5.34
C PHE A 91 -8.24 -21.74 -5.53
N ASP A 92 -7.59 -22.56 -6.35
CA ASP A 92 -7.64 -24.01 -6.13
C ASP A 92 -6.79 -24.26 -4.88
N ALA A 93 -7.44 -24.14 -3.73
CA ALA A 93 -6.97 -24.76 -2.51
C ALA A 93 -7.05 -26.27 -2.73
N GLU A 94 -6.03 -26.86 -3.35
CA GLU A 94 -5.79 -28.28 -3.19
C GLU A 94 -5.42 -28.51 -1.72
N GLU A 95 -6.42 -28.85 -0.92
CA GLU A 95 -6.25 -29.54 0.35
C GLU A 95 -5.49 -30.85 0.06
N GLN A 96 -4.18 -30.84 0.25
CA GLN A 96 -3.43 -32.08 0.42
C GLN A 96 -3.80 -32.66 1.79
N GLU A 97 -4.93 -33.34 1.86
CA GLU A 97 -5.20 -34.31 2.93
C GLU A 97 -4.14 -35.41 2.83
N GLY A 98 -3.24 -35.41 3.83
CA GLY A 98 -2.23 -36.44 3.98
C GLY A 98 -2.88 -37.82 4.15
N GLU A 99 -2.66 -38.69 3.19
CA GLU A 99 -3.01 -40.11 3.24
C GLU A 99 -2.19 -40.81 4.34
N ALA A 100 -2.74 -40.90 5.56
CA ALA A 100 -2.24 -41.78 6.60
C ALA A 100 -2.58 -43.23 6.22
N ARG A 101 -1.69 -43.89 5.47
CA ARG A 101 -1.71 -45.34 5.28
C ARG A 101 -1.45 -46.03 6.61
N VAL A 102 -2.52 -46.45 7.29
CA VAL A 102 -2.43 -47.54 8.28
C VAL A 102 -2.57 -48.83 7.48
N THR A 103 -1.45 -49.29 6.92
CA THR A 103 -1.33 -50.66 6.41
C THR A 103 -0.69 -51.53 7.48
N ASP A 104 -1.38 -52.62 7.81
CA ASP A 104 -0.89 -53.89 8.32
C ASP A 104 0.00 -53.91 9.57
N LEU A 105 -0.60 -54.31 10.69
CA LEU A 105 0.03 -55.28 11.59
C LEU A 105 -1.02 -56.31 12.03
N SER A 106 -1.14 -57.38 11.24
CA SER A 106 -1.48 -58.70 11.74
C SER A 106 -0.23 -59.36 12.33
N ALA A 107 -0.22 -59.61 13.64
CA ALA A 107 0.50 -60.69 14.32
C ALA A 107 -0.07 -60.85 15.73
#